data_AF-A0A2E8TM76-F1
#
_entry.id   AF-A0A2E8TM76-F1
#
_cell.length_a   1.000
_cell.length_b   1.000
_cell.length_c   1.000
_cell.angle_alpha   90.00
_cell.angle_beta   90.00
_cell.angle_gamma   90.00
#
_symmetry.space_group_name_H-M   'P 1'
#
loop_
_entity.id
_entity.type
_entity.pdbx_description
1 polymer ?
#
loop_
_entity_poly.entity_id
_entity_poly.type
_entity_poly.pdbx_seq_one_letter_code
_entity_poly.pdbx_strand_id
1 'polypeptide(L)'
;AAELYGEMLAAAGRYEDAVSAYKRALNWVPNRTPSIVGMIAAASGSEDHALADQMRSKIMQTPGINLDQFAPFIESSLAQNIN
;
A
#
# COMPACT_ATOMS: atom_id res chain seq x y z
N ALA A 1 -7.06 -12.77 5.77
CA ALA A 1 -6.34 -12.95 7.06
C ALA A 1 -5.11 -12.04 7.13
N ALA A 2 -4.09 -12.21 6.27
CA ALA A 2 -2.86 -11.41 6.33
C ALA A 2 -3.06 -9.91 6.01
N GLU A 3 -4.01 -9.55 5.12
CA GLU A 3 -4.35 -8.14 4.84
C GLU A 3 -4.98 -7.43 6.03
N LEU A 4 -6.07 -7.98 6.58
CA LEU A 4 -6.73 -7.41 7.77
C LEU A 4 -5.74 -7.26 8.93
N TYR A 5 -4.82 -8.22 9.08
CA TYR A 5 -3.74 -8.10 10.05
C TYR A 5 -2.80 -6.92 9.76
N GLY A 6 -2.41 -6.73 8.50
CA GLY A 6 -1.64 -5.56 8.07
C GLY A 6 -2.36 -4.23 8.33
N GLU A 7 -3.66 -4.18 8.09
CA GLU A 7 -4.48 -2.99 8.35
C GLU A 7 -4.51 -2.63 9.84
N MET A 8 -4.71 -3.62 10.71
CA MET A 8 -4.70 -3.40 12.17
C MET A 8 -3.32 -2.92 12.66
N LEU A 9 -2.24 -3.45 12.09
CA LEU A 9 -0.88 -3.01 12.41
C LEU A 9 -0.63 -1.57 11.96
N ALA A 10 -1.05 -1.21 10.75
CA ALA A 10 -0.91 0.16 10.24
C ALA A 10 -1.74 1.16 11.06
N ALA A 11 -2.97 0.80 11.43
CA ALA A 11 -3.83 1.61 12.29
C ALA A 11 -3.24 1.81 13.70
N ALA A 12 -2.45 0.85 14.19
CA ALA A 12 -1.71 0.95 15.44
C ALA A 12 -0.37 1.70 15.32
N GLY A 13 -0.05 2.28 14.16
CA GLY A 13 1.22 2.97 13.88
C GLY A 13 2.43 2.04 13.70
N ARG A 14 2.20 0.72 13.65
CA ARG A 14 3.25 -0.30 13.46
C ARG A 14 3.48 -0.55 11.97
N TYR A 15 3.97 0.48 11.29
CA TYR A 15 4.05 0.51 9.83
C TYR A 15 5.00 -0.55 9.24
N GLU A 16 6.16 -0.80 9.86
CA GLU A 16 7.12 -1.82 9.39
C GLU A 16 6.52 -3.25 9.46
N ASP A 17 5.80 -3.54 10.54
CA ASP A 17 5.10 -4.80 10.72
C ASP A 17 3.95 -4.94 9.71
N ALA A 18 3.23 -3.85 9.46
CA ALA A 18 2.16 -3.81 8.47
C ALA A 18 2.69 -4.12 7.07
N VAL A 19 3.81 -3.49 6.67
CA VAL A 19 4.51 -3.79 5.41
C VAL A 19 4.86 -5.27 5.34
N SER A 20 5.39 -5.86 6.41
CA SER A 20 5.72 -7.29 6.47
C SER A 20 4.49 -8.19 6.31
N ALA A 21 3.35 -7.82 6.90
CA ALA A 21 2.08 -8.53 6.74
C ALA A 21 1.55 -8.45 5.30
N TYR A 22 1.59 -7.28 4.68
CA TYR A 22 1.19 -7.11 3.28
C TYR A 22 2.13 -7.84 2.31
N LYS A 23 3.44 -7.87 2.56
CA LYS A 23 4.40 -8.66 1.78
C LYS A 23 4.01 -10.14 1.80
N ARG A 24 3.68 -10.68 2.97
CA ARG A 24 3.18 -12.06 3.09
C ARG A 24 1.89 -12.26 2.29
N ALA A 25 0.92 -11.33 2.38
CA ALA A 25 -0.32 -11.42 1.61
C ALA A 25 -0.05 -11.47 0.09
N LEU A 26 0.87 -10.64 -0.40
CA LEU A 26 1.25 -10.59 -1.82
C LEU A 26 2.06 -11.80 -2.30
N ASN A 27 2.77 -12.49 -1.40
CA ASN A 27 3.41 -13.77 -1.72
C ASN A 27 2.37 -14.87 -2.02
N TRP A 28 1.21 -14.84 -1.35
CA TRP A 28 0.12 -15.80 -1.57
C TRP A 28 -0.73 -15.44 -2.77
N VAL A 29 -1.10 -14.16 -2.89
CA VAL A 29 -1.91 -13.66 -4.00
C VAL A 29 -1.18 -12.47 -4.62
N PRO A 30 -0.34 -12.72 -5.64
CA PRO A 30 0.31 -11.66 -6.39
C PRO A 30 -0.74 -10.69 -6.95
N ASN A 31 -0.47 -9.40 -6.84
CA ASN A 31 -1.32 -8.32 -7.35
C ASN A 31 -2.69 -8.18 -6.67
N ARG A 32 -2.84 -8.64 -5.43
CA ARG A 32 -4.02 -8.35 -4.63
C ARG A 32 -4.11 -6.85 -4.31
N THR A 33 -5.01 -6.15 -4.99
CA THR A 33 -5.16 -4.68 -4.94
C THR A 33 -5.18 -4.12 -3.52
N PRO A 34 -6.01 -4.61 -2.59
CA PRO A 34 -6.10 -3.97 -1.28
C PRO A 34 -4.82 -4.19 -0.44
N SER A 35 -4.07 -5.26 -0.71
CA SER A 35 -2.77 -5.50 -0.07
C SER A 35 -1.67 -4.61 -0.65
N ILE A 36 -1.74 -4.25 -1.94
CA ILE A 36 -0.85 -3.24 -2.55
C ILE A 36 -1.17 -1.86 -1.96
N VAL A 37 -2.44 -1.47 -1.91
CA VAL A 37 -2.87 -0.19 -1.36
C VAL A 37 -2.51 -0.04 0.11
N GLY A 38 -2.75 -1.07 0.92
CA GLY A 38 -2.33 -1.10 2.32
C GLY A 38 -0.81 -0.97 2.48
N MET A 39 -0.02 -1.57 1.58
CA MET A 39 1.43 -1.41 1.59
C MET A 39 1.87 0.01 1.21
N ILE A 40 1.21 0.68 0.27
CA ILE A 40 1.46 2.09 -0.08
C ILE A 40 1.22 2.98 1.16
N ALA A 41 0.10 2.77 1.85
CA ALA A 41 -0.25 3.54 3.04
C ALA A 41 0.73 3.29 4.19
N ALA A 42 1.06 2.02 4.49
CA ALA A 42 2.01 1.67 5.54
C ALA A 42 3.42 2.21 5.24
N ALA A 43 3.92 2.06 4.02
CA ALA A 43 5.22 2.59 3.62
C ALA A 43 5.28 4.12 3.69
N SER A 44 4.19 4.81 3.34
CA SER A 44 4.11 6.27 3.48
C SER A 44 4.11 6.70 4.95
N GLY A 45 3.45 5.94 5.83
CA GLY A 45 3.44 6.18 7.27
C GLY A 45 4.78 5.91 7.97
N SER A 46 5.61 5.01 7.42
CA SER A 46 6.99 4.76 7.89
C SER A 46 8.05 5.62 7.21
N GLU A 47 7.66 6.63 6.42
CA GLU A 47 8.58 7.48 5.62
C GLU A 47 9.44 6.69 4.60
N ASP A 48 9.04 5.45 4.27
CA ASP A 48 9.66 4.66 3.20
C ASP A 48 9.02 5.03 1.85
N HIS A 49 9.31 6.26 1.41
CA HIS A 49 8.77 6.82 0.18
C HIS A 49 9.16 6.01 -1.06
N ALA A 50 10.36 5.41 -1.05
CA ALA A 50 10.84 4.59 -2.16
C ALA A 50 9.96 3.34 -2.35
N LEU A 51 9.63 2.64 -1.26
CA LEU A 51 8.71 1.49 -1.33
C LEU A 51 7.31 1.94 -1.74
N ALA A 52 6.81 3.06 -1.20
CA ALA A 52 5.51 3.57 -1.55
C ALA A 52 5.41 3.86 -3.06
N ASP A 53 6.40 4.52 -3.65
CA ASP A 53 6.45 4.83 -5.08
C ASP A 53 6.59 3.60 -5.97
N GLN A 54 7.39 2.61 -5.53
CA GLN A 54 7.49 1.33 -6.22
C GLN A 54 6.12 0.65 -6.29
N MET A 55 5.38 0.62 -5.17
CA MET A 55 4.08 -0.04 -5.11
C MET A 55 2.99 0.73 -5.88
N ARG A 56 3.05 2.07 -5.90
CA ARG A 56 2.22 2.90 -6.79
C ARG A 56 2.50 2.60 -8.26
N SER A 57 3.77 2.53 -8.65
CA SER A 57 4.14 2.19 -10.03
C SER A 57 3.60 0.82 -10.42
N LYS A 58 3.72 -0.17 -9.51
CA LYS A 58 3.20 -1.52 -9.72
C LYS A 58 1.69 -1.54 -9.95
N ILE A 59 0.91 -0.83 -9.14
CA ILE A 59 -0.55 -0.87 -9.23
C ILE A 59 -1.06 -0.18 -10.52
N MET A 60 -0.42 0.92 -10.94
CA MET A 60 -0.74 1.61 -12.20
C MET A 60 -0.41 0.76 -13.44
N GLN A 61 0.62 -0.08 -13.35
CA GLN A 61 1.04 -0.96 -14.44
C GLN A 61 0.28 -2.30 -14.48
N THR A 62 -0.56 -2.59 -13.48
CA THR A 62 -1.29 -3.88 -13.44
C THR A 62 -2.60 -3.76 -14.22
N PRO A 63 -2.75 -4.45 -15.37
CA PRO A 63 -3.97 -4.36 -16.18
C PRO A 63 -5.17 -4.94 -15.43
N GLY A 64 -6.34 -4.31 -15.60
CA GLY A 64 -7.60 -4.81 -15.04
C GLY A 64 -7.85 -4.49 -13.56
N ILE A 65 -6.97 -3.72 -12.91
CA ILE A 65 -7.28 -3.13 -11.60
C ILE A 65 -8.20 -1.92 -11.79
N ASN A 66 -9.35 -1.91 -11.12
CA ASN A 66 -10.16 -0.70 -10.98
C ASN A 66 -9.54 0.20 -9.91
N LEU A 67 -8.84 1.25 -10.35
CA LEU A 67 -8.17 2.21 -9.46
C LEU A 67 -9.14 3.25 -8.87
N ASP A 68 -10.32 3.45 -9.46
CA ASP A 68 -11.27 4.47 -9.01
C ASP A 68 -11.73 4.22 -7.56
N GLN A 69 -11.83 2.95 -7.17
CA GLN A 69 -12.17 2.56 -5.80
C GLN A 69 -11.06 2.93 -4.78
N PHE A 70 -9.82 3.09 -5.24
CA PHE A 70 -8.64 3.29 -4.38
C PHE A 70 -7.93 4.63 -4.60
N ALA A 71 -8.37 5.42 -5.58
CA ALA A 71 -7.85 6.75 -5.90
C ALA A 71 -7.58 7.63 -4.66
N PRO A 72 -8.49 7.79 -3.68
CA PRO A 72 -8.23 8.63 -2.51
C PRO A 72 -7.02 8.17 -1.68
N PHE A 73 -6.69 6.87 -1.69
CA PHE A 73 -5.56 6.32 -0.94
C PHE A 73 -4.24 6.39 -1.71
N ILE A 74 -4.29 6.49 -3.04
CA ILE A 74 -3.11 6.57 -3.90
C ILE A 74 -2.71 8.02 -4.15
N GLU A 75 -3.68 8.91 -4.34
CA GLU A 75 -3.48 10.32 -4.70
C GLU A 75 -3.15 11.21 -3.50
N SER A 76 -3.71 10.90 -2.32
CA SER A 76 -3.52 11.71 -1.09
C SER A 76 -2.06 11.88 -0.65
N SER A 77 -1.14 11.06 -1.15
CA SER A 77 0.30 11.11 -0.85
C SER A 77 1.15 11.84 -1.90
N LEU A 78 0.60 12.19 -3.06
CA LEU A 78 1.29 13.01 -4.07
C LEU A 78 1.10 14.51 -3.80
N ALA A 79 -0.02 14.89 -3.19
CA ALA A 79 -0.35 16.29 -2.88
C ALA A 79 0.54 16.94 -1.79
N GLN A 80 1.34 16.14 -1.05
CA GLN A 80 2.24 16.65 -0.01
C GLN A 80 3.67 16.97 -0.52
N ASN A 81 3.95 16.77 -1.82
CA ASN A 81 5.28 16.99 -2.41
C ASN A 81 5.33 18.14 -3.43
N ILE A 82 4.39 19.09 -3.34
CA ILE A 82 4.43 20.34 -4.10
C ILE A 82 4.45 21.50 -3.11
N ASN A 83 5.63 21.79 -2.56
CA ASN A 83 6.04 23.10 -2.02
C ASN A 83 7.54 23.25 -2.20
#